data_AF-A0A3D1WXJ3-F1
#
_entry.id   AF-A0A3D1WXJ3-F1
#
_cell.length_a   1.000
_cell.length_b   1.000
_cell.length_c   1.000
_cell.angle_alpha   90.00
_cell.angle_beta   90.00
_cell.angle_gamma   90.00
#
_symmetry.space_group_name_H-M   'P 1'
#
loop_
_entity.id
_entity.type
_entity.pdbx_description
1 polymer ?
#
loop_
_entity_poly.entity_id
_entity_poly.type
_entity_poly.pdbx_seq_one_letter_code
_entity_poly.pdbx_strand_id
1 'polypeptide(L)' 'QATKVSQMAADAYAHAIRPTHTTNDGDTIYTLASGKLGSQASAAVPLDLLGMLAVRALETAIVNGAKTAETSHGIPGVAK' A
#
# COMPACT_ATOMS: atom_id res chain seq x y z
N GLN A 1 -0.53 -15.27 6.88
CA GLN A 1 0.47 -14.41 6.17
C GLN A 1 -0.15 -13.11 5.69
N ALA A 2 -1.24 -13.12 4.90
CA ALA A 2 -1.85 -11.90 4.31
C ALA A 2 -2.12 -10.77 5.32
N THR A 3 -2.72 -11.06 6.48
CA THR A 3 -2.93 -10.04 7.53
C THR A 3 -1.64 -9.37 7.97
N LYS A 4 -0.54 -10.13 8.11
CA LYS A 4 0.76 -9.57 8.49
C LYS A 4 1.36 -8.73 7.36
N VAL A 5 1.16 -9.12 6.10
CA VAL A 5 1.55 -8.30 4.94
C VAL A 5 0.80 -6.96 4.95
N SER A 6 -0.51 -6.96 5.19
CA SER A 6 -1.29 -5.72 5.36
C SER A 6 -0.76 -4.84 6.50
N GLN A 7 -0.42 -5.44 7.64
CA GLN A 7 0.15 -4.72 8.78
C GLN A 7 1.50 -4.08 8.43
N MET A 8 2.37 -4.81 7.74
CA MET A 8 3.68 -4.27 7.30
C MET A 8 3.52 -3.17 6.26
N ALA A 9 2.59 -3.33 5.32
CA ALA A 9 2.32 -2.33 4.30
C ALA A 9 1.86 -0.97 4.88
N ALA A 10 1.33 -0.93 6.10
CA ALA A 10 0.95 0.33 6.76
C ALA A 10 2.14 1.28 6.96
N ASP A 11 3.39 0.77 7.01
CA ASP A 11 4.60 1.60 7.05
C ASP A 11 4.68 2.56 5.84
N ALA A 12 4.12 2.16 4.69
CA ALA A 12 4.06 3.00 3.50
C ALA A 12 3.30 4.33 3.73
N TYR A 13 2.28 4.31 4.59
CA TYR A 13 1.58 5.54 4.95
C TYR A 13 2.52 6.51 5.66
N ALA A 14 3.28 6.04 6.65
CA ALA A 14 4.22 6.90 7.38
C ALA A 14 5.35 7.43 6.48
N HIS A 15 5.72 6.71 5.43
CA HIS A 15 6.73 7.14 4.47
C HIS A 15 6.20 8.18 3.46
N ALA A 16 4.92 8.12 3.08
CA ALA A 16 4.35 8.95 2.01
C ALA A 16 3.34 10.03 2.49
N ILE A 17 2.82 9.92 3.72
CA ILE A 17 1.74 10.75 4.28
C ILE A 17 2.14 11.24 5.68
N ARG A 18 1.94 12.53 5.96
CA ARG A 18 2.29 13.10 7.28
C ARG A 18 1.32 14.22 7.73
N PRO A 19 0.69 14.10 8.92
CA PRO A 19 0.61 12.89 9.75
C PRO A 19 -0.27 11.81 9.09
N THR A 20 -0.20 10.58 9.59
CA THR A 20 -1.09 9.46 9.26
C THR A 20 -1.59 8.84 10.56
N HIS A 21 -2.60 7.97 10.50
CA HIS A 21 -3.16 7.27 11.68
C HIS A 21 -3.71 8.20 12.76
N THR A 22 -4.24 9.35 12.37
CA THR A 22 -4.95 10.24 13.31
C THR A 22 -6.33 9.65 13.66
N THR A 23 -6.98 10.18 14.69
CA THR A 23 -8.31 9.71 15.12
C THR A 23 -9.41 9.95 14.07
N ASN A 24 -9.13 10.76 13.05
CA ASN A 24 -10.08 11.05 11.96
C ASN A 24 -9.78 10.22 10.69
N ASP A 25 -8.69 9.44 10.69
CA ASP A 25 -8.29 8.64 9.53
C ASP A 25 -8.92 7.24 9.59
N GLY A 26 -9.38 6.77 8.43
CA GLY A 26 -9.96 5.43 8.24
C GLY A 26 -9.00 4.43 7.58
N ASP A 27 -7.69 4.59 7.80
CA ASP A 27 -6.64 3.86 7.09
C ASP A 27 -6.84 2.34 7.16
N THR A 28 -6.97 1.69 6.00
CA THR A 28 -7.19 0.24 5.94
C THR A 28 -6.51 -0.36 4.70
N ILE A 29 -5.77 -1.47 4.91
CA ILE A 29 -5.09 -2.20 3.84
C ILE A 29 -5.61 -3.64 3.77
N TYR A 30 -6.06 -4.04 2.59
CA TYR A 30 -6.46 -5.41 2.28
C TYR A 30 -5.40 -6.10 1.41
N THR A 31 -5.00 -7.30 1.80
CA THR A 31 -4.07 -8.13 1.03
C THR A 31 -4.80 -9.36 0.51
N LEU A 32 -4.73 -9.61 -0.80
CA LEU A 32 -5.31 -10.78 -1.45
C LEU A 32 -4.21 -11.64 -2.08
N ALA A 33 -4.33 -12.96 -1.95
CA ALA A 33 -3.48 -13.92 -2.63
C ALA A 33 -4.24 -14.53 -3.82
N SER A 34 -3.69 -14.40 -5.03
CA SER A 34 -4.35 -14.90 -6.25
C SER A 34 -4.40 -16.43 -6.37
N GLY A 35 -3.65 -17.16 -5.53
CA GLY A 35 -3.58 -18.63 -5.58
C GLY A 35 -2.85 -19.22 -6.79
N LYS A 36 -2.20 -18.39 -7.63
CA LYS A 36 -1.52 -18.85 -8.85
C LYS A 36 -0.25 -19.68 -8.60
N LEU A 37 0.39 -19.51 -7.45
CA LEU A 37 1.55 -20.31 -7.05
C LEU A 37 1.10 -21.57 -6.32
N GLY A 38 1.66 -22.73 -6.69
CA GLY A 38 1.47 -23.98 -5.95
C GLY A 38 1.96 -23.88 -4.51
N SER A 39 1.48 -24.77 -3.64
CA SER A 39 1.73 -24.73 -2.19
C SER A 39 3.22 -24.68 -1.83
N GLN A 40 4.05 -25.51 -2.48
CA GLN A 40 5.50 -25.55 -2.25
C GLN A 40 6.18 -24.23 -2.67
N ALA A 41 5.84 -23.69 -3.85
CA ALA A 41 6.40 -22.45 -4.34
C ALA A 41 5.99 -21.25 -3.47
N SER A 42 4.72 -21.20 -3.03
CA SER A 42 4.22 -20.16 -2.14
C SER A 42 4.88 -20.21 -0.75
N ALA A 43 5.05 -21.42 -0.19
CA ALA A 43 5.69 -21.61 1.11
C ALA A 43 7.18 -21.24 1.11
N ALA A 44 7.86 -21.33 -0.04
CA ALA A 44 9.27 -20.96 -0.18
C ALA A 44 9.51 -19.44 -0.17
N VAL A 45 8.47 -18.61 -0.35
CA VAL A 45 8.62 -17.15 -0.34
C VAL A 45 8.65 -16.62 1.10
N PRO A 46 9.72 -15.95 1.54
CA PRO A 46 9.79 -15.38 2.89
C PRO A 46 8.75 -14.28 3.10
N LEU A 47 8.11 -14.27 4.28
CA LEU A 47 7.10 -13.27 4.62
C LEU A 47 7.65 -11.84 4.60
N ASP A 48 8.88 -11.65 5.07
CA ASP A 48 9.50 -10.32 5.14
C ASP A 48 9.77 -9.75 3.74
N LEU A 49 10.10 -10.61 2.77
CA LEU A 49 10.23 -10.20 1.37
C LEU A 49 8.88 -9.74 0.81
N LEU A 50 7.79 -10.48 1.08
CA LEU A 50 6.45 -10.06 0.67
C LEU A 50 6.06 -8.72 1.30
N GLY A 51 6.32 -8.55 2.60
CA GLY A 51 6.02 -7.31 3.31
C GLY A 51 6.81 -6.11 2.78
N MET A 52 8.13 -6.26 2.56
CA MET A 52 8.97 -5.21 1.99
C MET A 52 8.49 -4.78 0.59
N LEU A 53 8.12 -5.75 -0.26
CA LEU A 53 7.59 -5.45 -1.59
C LEU A 53 6.22 -4.77 -1.50
N ALA A 54 5.37 -5.18 -0.55
CA ALA A 54 4.06 -4.55 -0.33
C ALA A 54 4.19 -3.09 0.11
N VAL A 55 5.13 -2.77 1.01
CA VAL A 55 5.43 -1.38 1.43
C VAL A 55 5.81 -0.54 0.21
N ARG A 56 6.82 -0.96 -0.57
CA ARG A 56 7.28 -0.21 -1.75
C ARG A 56 6.20 -0.03 -2.81
N ALA A 57 5.39 -1.07 -3.04
CA ALA A 57 4.29 -1.01 -3.98
C ALA A 57 3.24 0.02 -3.53
N LEU A 58 2.89 0.03 -2.24
CA LEU A 58 1.90 0.97 -1.71
C LEU A 58 2.43 2.41 -1.67
N GLU A 59 3.69 2.66 -1.29
CA GLU A 59 4.32 3.99 -1.40
C GLU A 59 4.22 4.54 -2.81
N THR A 60 4.59 3.71 -3.79
CA THR A 60 4.54 4.09 -5.21
C THR A 60 3.11 4.39 -5.63
N ALA A 61 2.15 3.58 -5.20
CA ALA A 61 0.73 3.80 -5.49
C ALA A 61 0.21 5.12 -4.90
N ILE A 62 0.57 5.46 -3.66
CA ILE A 62 0.22 6.72 -3.01
C ILE A 62 0.78 7.91 -3.79
N VAL A 63 2.08 7.88 -4.09
CA VAL A 63 2.76 8.95 -4.85
C VAL A 63 2.17 9.11 -6.24
N ASN A 64 1.89 8.00 -6.93
CA ASN A 64 1.24 8.04 -8.24
C ASN A 64 -0.15 8.64 -8.15
N GLY A 65 -0.96 8.22 -7.17
CA GLY A 65 -2.30 8.77 -6.93
C GLY A 65 -2.28 10.29 -6.77
N ALA A 66 -1.32 10.84 -6.02
CA ALA A 66 -1.15 12.28 -5.90
C ALA A 66 -0.74 12.93 -7.23
N LYS A 67 0.27 12.38 -7.92
CA LYS A 67 0.82 12.95 -9.17
C LYS A 67 -0.14 12.91 -10.35
N THR A 68 -1.06 11.94 -10.38
CA THR A 68 -2.04 11.79 -11.46
C THR A 68 -3.40 12.40 -11.12
N ALA A 69 -3.57 12.99 -9.93
CA ALA A 69 -4.82 13.63 -9.56
C ALA A 69 -5.05 14.90 -10.39
N GLU A 70 -6.15 14.95 -11.13
CA GLU A 70 -6.62 16.13 -11.86
C GLU A 70 -7.38 17.10 -10.93
N THR A 71 -7.42 18.37 -11.31
CA THR A 71 -8.23 19.37 -10.58
C THR A 71 -9.71 19.03 -10.71
N SER A 72 -10.43 19.00 -9.59
CA SER A 72 -11.85 18.67 -9.58
C SER A 72 -12.59 19.50 -8.53
N HIS A 73 -13.78 19.99 -8.88
CA HIS A 73 -14.66 20.76 -7.99
C HIS A 73 -13.98 21.92 -7.25
N GLY A 74 -13.04 22.61 -7.89
CA GLY A 74 -12.29 23.72 -7.30
C GLY A 74 -11.16 23.30 -6.35
N ILE A 75 -10.90 22.00 -6.20
CA ILE A 75 -9.76 21.46 -5.47
C ILE A 75 -8.63 21.16 -6.47
N PRO A 76 -7.47 21.84 -6.37
CA PRO A 76 -6.36 21.64 -7.28
C PRO A 76 -5.78 20.22 -7.22
N GLY A 77 -5.58 19.63 -8.40
CA GLY A 77 -4.78 18.42 -8.59
C GLY A 77 -3.34 18.75 -8.98
N VAL A 78 -2.46 17.74 -8.97
CA VAL A 78 -1.04 17.89 -9.36
C VAL A 78 -0.81 17.52 -10.83
N ALA A 79 -1.72 16.77 -11.46
CA ALA A 79 -1.63 16.43 -12.87
C ALA A 79 -1.61 17.70 -13.73
N LYS A 80 -0.79 17.68 -14.78
CA LYS A 80 -0.66 18.77 -15.74
C LYS A 80 -1.83 18.83 -16.70
#